data_AF-A0A0H5SF12-F1
#
_entry.id   AF-A0A0H5SF12-F1
#
_cell.length_a   1.000
_cell.length_b   1.000
_cell.length_c   1.000
_cell.angle_alpha   90.00
_cell.angle_beta   90.00
_cell.angle_gamma   90.00
#
_symmetry.space_group_name_H-M   'P 1'
#
loop_
_entity.id
_entity.type
_entity.pdbx_description
1 polymer ?
#
loop_
_entity_poly.entity_id
_entity_poly.type
_entity_poly.pdbx_seq_one_letter_code
_entity_poly.pdbx_strand_id
1 'polypeptide(L)'
;MNFKDNETGRLNRVIDLESILENLSGIYNIDDTENIPKGDMPGDKIKIGESHIKKAQIILPRLLKMLVPILNENPNKRAVVAVCGGSGVGKSEIASLLSYYLNKLNIGSYTLSGDNYPHRIPKYNDAERLRVFRQWGLKGLIAGGEYIGDRPQILMELQKENQDSNPELVNKYPWLAIYQRSGRSGLKNYLGTSNEINFDEISGIISQFKNGADSIYLRRMGREESELWYEAVDFMDKNVIIIEWTHSNNDNLLGVDIPILLNSTPQETLEHRRARNRDGAVDSPFTMMVLEIEQKLLISQAAKAKLIVSKSGDILSYEEFINVMVKQQ
;
A
#
# COMPACT_ATOMS: atom_id res chain seq x y z
N MET A 1 27.08 -6.03 33.66
CA MET A 1 25.97 -5.07 33.60
C MET A 1 24.76 -5.82 33.07
N ASN A 2 23.71 -5.93 33.90
CA ASN A 2 22.57 -6.82 33.70
C ASN A 2 21.68 -6.35 32.54
N PHE A 3 21.78 -6.99 31.38
CA PHE A 3 20.83 -6.78 30.27
C PHE A 3 19.42 -7.31 30.60
N LYS A 4 19.29 -8.28 31.51
CA LYS A 4 18.00 -8.89 31.89
C LYS A 4 17.08 -8.02 32.76
N ASP A 5 17.64 -7.05 33.48
CA ASP A 5 16.86 -6.19 34.39
C ASP A 5 16.16 -5.04 33.66
N ASN A 6 16.63 -4.66 32.45
CA ASN A 6 16.00 -3.62 31.62
C ASN A 6 14.84 -4.15 30.75
N GLU A 7 14.89 -5.41 30.31
CA GLU A 7 13.80 -6.02 29.51
C GLU A 7 12.54 -6.27 30.33
N THR A 8 12.69 -6.76 31.56
CA THR A 8 11.57 -7.00 32.48
C THR A 8 10.87 -5.71 32.93
N GLY A 9 11.60 -4.60 33.04
CA GLY A 9 11.03 -3.28 33.32
C GLY A 9 10.18 -2.71 32.18
N ARG A 10 10.53 -3.03 30.93
CA ARG A 10 9.82 -2.56 29.73
C ARG A 10 8.51 -3.32 29.49
N LEU A 11 8.53 -4.64 29.61
CA LEU A 11 7.36 -5.50 29.37
C LEU A 11 6.26 -5.30 30.43
N ASN A 12 6.62 -4.91 31.65
CA ASN A 12 5.68 -4.73 32.76
C ASN A 12 5.10 -3.31 32.87
N ARG A 13 5.58 -2.34 32.09
CA ARG A 13 5.08 -0.96 32.17
C ARG A 13 3.82 -0.81 31.31
N VAL A 14 2.72 -0.43 31.95
CA VAL A 14 1.50 -0.01 31.24
C VAL A 14 1.80 1.32 30.54
N ILE A 15 1.49 1.39 29.25
CA ILE A 15 1.58 2.63 28.49
C ILE A 15 0.38 3.51 28.88
N ASP A 16 0.67 4.69 29.42
CA ASP A 16 -0.32 5.68 29.86
C ASP A 16 -0.76 6.57 28.69
N LEU A 17 -1.97 6.32 28.19
CA LEU A 17 -2.53 7.06 27.07
C LEU A 17 -2.81 8.53 27.41
N GLU A 18 -3.29 8.83 28.62
CA GLU A 18 -3.67 10.20 28.99
C GLU A 18 -2.43 11.09 29.02
N SER A 19 -1.37 10.62 29.69
CA SER A 19 -0.09 11.31 29.73
C SER A 19 0.51 11.53 28.33
N ILE A 20 0.41 10.55 27.43
CA ILE A 20 0.88 10.71 26.04
C ILE A 20 0.08 11.80 25.32
N LEU A 21 -1.26 11.77 25.42
CA LEU A 21 -2.12 12.71 24.72
C LEU A 21 -1.91 14.16 25.17
N GLU A 22 -1.68 14.38 26.47
CA GLU A 22 -1.39 15.71 27.03
C GLU A 22 -0.08 16.32 26.49
N ASN A 23 0.90 15.48 26.16
CA ASN A 23 2.23 15.90 25.74
C ASN A 23 2.45 15.92 24.21
N LEU A 24 1.42 15.63 23.40
CA LEU A 24 1.56 15.53 21.95
C LEU A 24 2.04 16.82 21.27
N SER A 25 1.66 17.98 21.78
CA SER A 25 2.09 19.27 21.21
C SER A 25 3.61 19.42 21.23
N GLY A 26 4.29 18.83 22.22
CA GLY A 26 5.74 18.89 22.39
C GLY A 26 6.53 18.11 21.35
N ILE A 27 5.91 17.18 20.61
CA ILE A 27 6.59 16.34 19.61
C ILE A 27 6.26 16.72 18.16
N TYR A 28 5.34 17.68 17.96
CA TYR A 28 4.87 18.07 16.63
C TYR A 28 5.85 18.94 15.86
N ASN A 29 6.80 19.58 16.55
CA ASN A 29 7.86 20.30 15.88
C ASN A 29 8.83 19.32 15.20
N ILE A 30 9.02 19.50 13.90
CA ILE A 30 9.95 18.71 13.09
C ILE A 30 11.04 19.67 12.64
N ASP A 31 12.23 19.52 13.24
CA ASP A 31 13.37 20.38 12.94
C ASP A 31 14.00 20.04 11.58
N ASP A 32 13.90 18.77 11.17
CA ASP A 32 14.44 18.27 9.91
C ASP A 32 13.62 17.08 9.38
N THR A 33 13.07 17.23 8.18
CA THR A 33 12.28 16.20 7.50
C THR A 33 13.14 15.20 6.73
N GLU A 34 14.42 15.49 6.44
CA GLU A 34 15.30 14.62 5.66
C GLU A 34 15.72 13.37 6.43
N ASN A 35 15.84 13.51 7.76
CA ASN A 35 16.26 12.47 8.71
C ASN A 35 15.10 11.65 9.31
N ILE A 36 13.86 11.88 8.84
CA ILE A 36 12.72 11.07 9.26
C ILE A 36 12.89 9.61 8.79
N PRO A 37 12.60 8.60 9.64
CA PRO A 37 12.63 7.20 9.24
C PRO A 37 11.79 6.93 7.98
N LYS A 38 12.36 6.21 7.02
CA LYS A 38 11.73 5.89 5.73
C LYS A 38 11.29 4.42 5.71
N GLY A 39 10.43 4.07 4.76
CA GLY A 39 10.13 2.67 4.45
C GLY A 39 11.38 1.93 3.99
N ASP A 40 11.33 0.61 4.04
CA ASP A 40 12.46 -0.28 3.75
C ASP A 40 12.51 -0.78 2.30
N MET A 41 11.82 -0.08 1.38
CA MET A 41 11.92 -0.31 -0.05
C MET A 41 13.20 0.31 -0.61
N PRO A 42 14.10 -0.47 -1.24
CA PRO A 42 15.34 0.07 -1.79
C PRO A 42 15.12 1.15 -2.86
N GLY A 43 15.80 2.28 -2.70
CA GLY A 43 15.79 3.38 -3.69
C GLY A 43 14.58 4.32 -3.61
N ASP A 44 13.65 4.08 -2.68
CA ASP A 44 12.49 4.95 -2.49
C ASP A 44 12.87 6.33 -1.97
N LYS A 45 12.19 7.33 -2.51
CA LYS A 45 12.35 8.74 -2.15
C LYS A 45 11.00 9.29 -1.76
N ILE A 46 10.90 9.75 -0.51
CA ILE A 46 9.71 10.44 0.00
C ILE A 46 9.96 11.94 0.05
N LYS A 47 8.91 12.73 -0.19
CA LYS A 47 8.95 14.18 -0.03
C LYS A 47 7.87 14.61 0.96
N ILE A 48 8.29 14.82 2.20
CA ILE A 48 7.39 15.27 3.27
C ILE A 48 7.16 16.78 3.12
N GLY A 49 5.90 17.18 3.01
CA GLY A 49 5.47 18.57 2.97
C GLY A 49 4.49 18.89 4.11
N GLU A 50 4.13 20.17 4.26
CA GLU A 50 3.25 20.63 5.35
C GLU A 50 1.90 19.91 5.40
N SER A 51 1.32 19.59 4.23
CA SER A 51 0.05 18.86 4.16
C SER A 51 0.16 17.45 4.75
N HIS A 52 1.30 16.77 4.54
CA HIS A 52 1.57 15.46 5.13
C HIS A 52 1.73 15.58 6.64
N ILE A 53 2.46 16.59 7.13
CA ILE A 53 2.66 16.85 8.56
C ILE A 53 1.32 17.09 9.25
N LYS A 54 0.51 18.03 8.75
CA LYS A 54 -0.82 18.34 9.31
C LYS A 54 -1.71 17.10 9.34
N LYS A 55 -1.72 16.30 8.27
CA LYS A 55 -2.49 15.06 8.20
C LYS A 55 -2.00 14.03 9.22
N ALA A 56 -0.70 13.83 9.38
CA ALA A 56 -0.15 12.91 10.38
C ALA A 56 -0.48 13.35 11.82
N GLN A 57 -0.44 14.65 12.12
CA GLN A 57 -0.86 15.21 13.41
C GLN A 57 -2.35 15.01 13.69
N ILE A 58 -3.19 14.96 12.64
CA ILE A 58 -4.58 14.56 12.78
C ILE A 58 -4.66 13.05 13.06
N ILE A 59 -3.96 12.21 12.31
CA ILE A 59 -4.05 10.74 12.46
C ILE A 59 -3.55 10.27 13.83
N LEU A 60 -2.40 10.78 14.29
CA LEU A 60 -1.66 10.27 15.45
C LEU A 60 -2.51 10.12 16.74
N PRO A 61 -3.24 11.13 17.24
CA PRO A 61 -4.02 10.97 18.47
C PRO A 61 -5.15 9.95 18.33
N ARG A 62 -5.72 9.76 17.13
CA ARG A 62 -6.74 8.74 16.89
C ARG A 62 -6.11 7.35 16.84
N LEU A 63 -4.96 7.24 16.19
CA LEU A 63 -4.16 6.02 16.19
C LEU A 63 -3.79 5.60 17.62
N LEU A 64 -3.24 6.50 18.44
CA LEU A 64 -2.82 6.20 19.81
C LEU A 64 -3.95 5.67 20.69
N LYS A 65 -5.17 6.22 20.56
CA LYS A 65 -6.35 5.72 21.28
C LYS A 65 -6.70 4.26 20.99
N MET A 66 -6.40 3.79 19.78
CA MET A 66 -6.59 2.38 19.39
C MET A 66 -5.34 1.54 19.70
N LEU A 67 -4.16 2.11 19.48
CA LEU A 67 -2.87 1.43 19.54
C LEU A 67 -2.46 1.10 20.97
N VAL A 68 -2.62 2.04 21.91
CA VAL A 68 -2.17 1.86 23.30
C VAL A 68 -2.88 0.68 23.99
N PRO A 69 -4.21 0.50 23.88
CA PRO A 69 -4.88 -0.70 24.40
C PRO A 69 -4.29 -2.00 23.82
N ILE A 70 -4.11 -2.08 22.50
CA ILE A 70 -3.55 -3.27 21.83
C ILE A 70 -2.14 -3.57 22.33
N LEU A 71 -1.29 -2.55 22.46
CA LEU A 71 0.04 -2.70 23.02
C LEU A 71 -0.02 -3.18 24.47
N ASN A 72 -0.92 -2.64 25.28
CA ASN A 72 -1.03 -3.03 26.69
C ASN A 72 -1.52 -4.47 26.88
N GLU A 73 -2.43 -4.95 26.01
CA GLU A 73 -2.98 -6.31 26.01
C GLU A 73 -2.02 -7.36 25.45
N ASN A 74 -1.18 -7.01 24.47
CA ASN A 74 -0.20 -7.94 23.91
C ASN A 74 0.94 -8.20 24.92
N PRO A 75 1.25 -9.47 25.28
CA PRO A 75 2.31 -9.79 26.26
C PRO A 75 3.70 -9.26 25.90
N ASN A 76 3.99 -9.12 24.61
CA ASN A 76 5.26 -8.61 24.08
C ASN A 76 5.22 -7.10 23.78
N LYS A 77 4.09 -6.43 24.07
CA LYS A 77 3.82 -5.03 23.72
C LYS A 77 4.01 -4.75 22.23
N ARG A 78 3.43 -5.60 21.37
CA ARG A 78 3.58 -5.54 19.91
C ARG A 78 2.25 -5.29 19.21
N ALA A 79 2.24 -4.38 18.24
CA ALA A 79 1.08 -4.09 17.42
C ALA A 79 1.45 -3.80 15.96
N VAL A 80 0.54 -4.07 15.03
CA VAL A 80 0.73 -3.83 13.60
C VAL A 80 -0.31 -2.85 13.08
N VAL A 81 0.17 -1.77 12.46
CA VAL A 81 -0.64 -0.74 11.81
C VAL A 81 -0.44 -0.85 10.31
N ALA A 82 -1.51 -0.80 9.53
CA ALA A 82 -1.44 -0.74 8.08
C ALA A 82 -1.83 0.66 7.60
N VAL A 83 -1.06 1.23 6.66
CA VAL A 83 -1.39 2.47 5.95
C VAL A 83 -1.61 2.10 4.49
N CYS A 84 -2.87 2.12 4.05
CA CYS A 84 -3.29 1.77 2.71
C CYS A 84 -3.86 2.96 1.95
N GLY A 85 -3.97 2.82 0.62
CA GLY A 85 -4.47 3.87 -0.26
C GLY A 85 -3.87 3.82 -1.66
N GLY A 86 -4.40 4.63 -2.57
CA GLY A 86 -3.97 4.67 -3.97
C GLY A 86 -2.52 5.13 -4.15
N SER A 87 -1.96 4.91 -5.33
CA SER A 87 -0.64 5.46 -5.69
C SER A 87 -0.67 7.00 -5.61
N GLY A 88 0.30 7.59 -4.89
CA GLY A 88 0.43 9.05 -4.75
C GLY A 88 -0.42 9.73 -3.67
N VAL A 89 -1.16 8.98 -2.84
CA VAL A 89 -1.97 9.58 -1.75
C VAL A 89 -1.15 10.00 -0.51
N GLY A 90 0.14 9.66 -0.49
CA GLY A 90 1.06 9.98 0.60
C GLY A 90 1.22 8.86 1.65
N LYS A 91 1.05 7.58 1.27
CA LYS A 91 1.19 6.44 2.20
C LYS A 91 2.55 6.42 2.89
N SER A 92 3.61 6.46 2.11
CA SER A 92 4.99 6.36 2.57
C SER A 92 5.34 7.58 3.44
N GLU A 93 4.93 8.80 3.06
CA GLU A 93 5.11 10.01 3.87
C GLU A 93 4.38 9.94 5.22
N ILE A 94 3.12 9.50 5.22
CA ILE A 94 2.33 9.39 6.45
C ILE A 94 2.89 8.28 7.35
N ALA A 95 3.25 7.12 6.80
CA ALA A 95 3.87 6.04 7.56
C ALA A 95 5.19 6.48 8.20
N SER A 96 6.03 7.19 7.46
CA SER A 96 7.27 7.79 7.95
C SER A 96 7.04 8.80 9.08
N LEU A 97 6.06 9.70 8.94
CA LEU A 97 5.72 10.67 9.98
C LEU A 97 5.15 10.00 11.23
N LEU A 98 4.27 9.02 11.08
CA LEU A 98 3.76 8.24 12.21
C LEU A 98 4.90 7.50 12.93
N SER A 99 5.82 6.89 12.17
CA SER A 99 7.00 6.26 12.75
C SER A 99 7.89 7.25 13.52
N TYR A 100 8.13 8.44 12.96
CA TYR A 100 8.85 9.50 13.65
C TYR A 100 8.19 9.87 14.98
N TYR A 101 6.87 10.10 15.00
CA TYR A 101 6.17 10.47 16.22
C TYR A 101 6.15 9.34 17.26
N LEU A 102 5.96 8.09 16.86
CA LEU A 102 6.02 6.94 17.78
C LEU A 102 7.41 6.78 18.39
N ASN A 103 8.48 7.06 17.64
CA ASN A 103 9.84 7.07 18.17
C ASN A 103 10.05 8.21 19.19
N LYS A 104 9.52 9.41 18.94
CA LYS A 104 9.56 10.53 19.90
C LYS A 104 8.79 10.25 21.19
N LEU A 105 7.79 9.37 21.14
CA LEU A 105 7.02 8.89 22.29
C LEU A 105 7.67 7.71 23.02
N ASN A 106 8.87 7.26 22.61
CA ASN A 106 9.54 6.06 23.12
C ASN A 106 8.69 4.77 22.98
N ILE A 107 7.73 4.75 22.05
CA ILE A 107 7.02 3.53 21.66
C ILE A 107 7.89 2.73 20.69
N GLY A 108 8.59 3.40 19.78
CA GLY A 108 9.46 2.71 18.82
C GLY A 108 8.66 2.05 17.69
N SER A 109 9.07 2.29 16.45
CA SER A 109 8.43 1.66 15.29
C SER A 109 9.39 1.32 14.16
N TYR A 110 8.93 0.42 13.30
CA TYR A 110 9.56 0.06 12.04
C TYR A 110 8.57 0.25 10.88
N THR A 111 9.00 0.90 9.79
CA THR A 111 8.17 1.07 8.60
C THR A 111 8.51 -0.01 7.57
N LEU A 112 7.60 -0.97 7.39
CA LEU A 112 7.71 -2.06 6.42
C LEU A 112 6.98 -1.67 5.13
N SER A 113 7.67 -1.73 4.00
CA SER A 113 7.06 -1.57 2.68
C SER A 113 6.55 -2.91 2.16
N GLY A 114 5.27 -2.95 1.78
CA GLY A 114 4.70 -4.13 1.14
C GLY A 114 5.22 -4.38 -0.28
N ASP A 115 5.86 -3.38 -0.91
CA ASP A 115 6.38 -3.48 -2.28
C ASP A 115 7.60 -4.40 -2.41
N ASN A 116 8.18 -4.86 -1.30
CA ASN A 116 9.21 -5.90 -1.26
C ASN A 116 8.67 -7.33 -1.51
N TYR A 117 7.35 -7.54 -1.42
CA TYR A 117 6.72 -8.87 -1.34
C TYR A 117 5.89 -9.36 -2.54
N PRO A 118 5.87 -8.72 -3.72
CA PRO A 118 5.47 -9.39 -4.95
C PRO A 118 6.33 -10.64 -5.22
N HIS A 119 5.79 -11.61 -5.94
CA HIS A 119 6.54 -12.81 -6.36
C HIS A 119 7.68 -12.49 -7.35
N ARG A 120 7.65 -11.31 -7.97
CA ARG A 120 8.56 -10.88 -9.05
C ARG A 120 9.05 -9.47 -8.80
N ILE A 121 10.28 -9.17 -9.24
CA ILE A 121 10.80 -7.80 -9.31
C ILE A 121 9.90 -6.90 -10.18
N PRO A 122 9.92 -5.57 -10.01
CA PRO A 122 8.95 -4.67 -10.64
C PRO A 122 8.76 -4.87 -12.14
N LYS A 123 9.86 -4.92 -12.91
CA LYS A 123 9.85 -5.13 -14.37
C LYS A 123 9.09 -6.40 -14.78
N TYR A 124 9.32 -7.50 -14.08
CA TYR A 124 8.69 -8.78 -14.39
C TYR A 124 7.29 -8.90 -13.83
N ASN A 125 6.98 -8.20 -12.74
CA ASN A 125 5.61 -8.12 -12.26
C ASN A 125 4.72 -7.37 -13.26
N ASP A 126 5.19 -6.25 -13.81
CA ASP A 126 4.47 -5.50 -14.85
C ASP A 126 4.34 -6.30 -16.16
N ALA A 127 5.39 -7.03 -16.57
CA ALA A 127 5.32 -7.94 -17.71
C ALA A 127 4.29 -9.06 -17.49
N GLU A 128 4.21 -9.63 -16.29
CA GLU A 128 3.25 -10.66 -15.95
C GLU A 128 1.81 -10.14 -15.96
N ARG A 129 1.56 -8.94 -15.40
CA ARG A 129 0.26 -8.26 -15.48
C ARG A 129 -0.19 -8.11 -16.93
N LEU A 130 0.70 -7.64 -17.81
CA LEU A 130 0.42 -7.50 -19.24
C LEU A 130 0.16 -8.85 -19.90
N ARG A 131 0.97 -9.87 -19.60
CA ARG A 131 0.79 -11.24 -20.09
C ARG A 131 -0.58 -11.80 -19.71
N VAL A 132 -1.00 -11.64 -18.46
CA VAL A 132 -2.32 -12.07 -17.95
C VAL A 132 -3.43 -11.37 -18.73
N PHE A 133 -3.37 -10.04 -18.86
CA PHE A 133 -4.35 -9.27 -19.62
C PHE A 133 -4.49 -9.79 -21.06
N ARG A 134 -3.36 -9.91 -21.78
CA ARG A 134 -3.36 -10.35 -23.19
C ARG A 134 -3.85 -11.78 -23.34
N GLN A 135 -3.42 -12.69 -22.46
CA GLN A 135 -3.83 -14.09 -22.50
C GLN A 135 -5.34 -14.25 -22.32
N TRP A 136 -5.91 -13.55 -21.33
CA TRP A 136 -7.35 -13.60 -21.09
C TRP A 136 -8.16 -12.87 -22.17
N GLY A 137 -7.61 -11.80 -22.75
CA GLY A 137 -8.21 -11.14 -23.90
C GLY A 137 -8.31 -12.06 -25.12
N LEU A 138 -7.23 -12.78 -25.45
CA LEU A 138 -7.22 -13.77 -26.53
C LEU A 138 -8.23 -14.90 -26.31
N LYS A 139 -8.27 -15.46 -25.10
CA LYS A 139 -9.28 -16.46 -24.71
C LYS A 139 -10.70 -15.93 -24.89
N GLY A 140 -10.93 -14.67 -24.53
CA GLY A 140 -12.21 -13.99 -24.73
C GLY A 140 -12.62 -13.90 -26.20
N LEU A 141 -11.70 -13.52 -27.09
CA LEU A 141 -11.96 -13.45 -28.53
C LEU A 141 -12.29 -14.82 -29.12
N ILE A 142 -11.54 -15.87 -28.73
CA ILE A 142 -11.79 -17.24 -29.20
C ILE A 142 -13.17 -17.71 -28.73
N ALA A 143 -13.48 -17.56 -27.44
CA ALA A 143 -14.76 -17.97 -26.88
C ALA A 143 -15.94 -17.18 -27.48
N GLY A 144 -15.73 -15.92 -27.86
CA GLY A 144 -16.71 -15.07 -28.53
C GLY A 144 -16.85 -15.32 -30.03
N GLY A 145 -16.06 -16.22 -30.63
CA GLY A 145 -16.05 -16.44 -32.09
C GLY A 145 -15.47 -15.27 -32.90
N GLU A 146 -14.80 -14.31 -32.25
CA GLU A 146 -14.29 -13.09 -32.88
C GLU A 146 -12.82 -13.21 -33.33
N TYR A 147 -12.15 -14.32 -33.00
CA TYR A 147 -10.78 -14.61 -33.44
C TYR A 147 -10.76 -15.20 -34.86
N ILE A 148 -11.10 -14.37 -35.85
CA ILE A 148 -11.32 -14.77 -37.25
C ILE A 148 -10.77 -13.73 -38.24
N GLY A 149 -10.55 -14.14 -39.48
CA GLY A 149 -10.07 -13.27 -40.57
C GLY A 149 -8.74 -12.59 -40.24
N ASP A 150 -8.63 -11.29 -40.54
CA ASP A 150 -7.41 -10.49 -40.32
C ASP A 150 -7.27 -9.93 -38.90
N ARG A 151 -8.24 -10.20 -38.01
CA ARG A 151 -8.25 -9.65 -36.65
C ARG A 151 -7.07 -10.08 -35.79
N PRO A 152 -6.58 -11.34 -35.84
CA PRO A 152 -5.35 -11.73 -35.13
C PRO A 152 -4.15 -10.87 -35.52
N GLN A 153 -3.99 -10.55 -36.80
CA GLN A 153 -2.90 -9.73 -37.33
C GLN A 153 -3.07 -8.28 -36.85
N ILE A 154 -4.28 -7.71 -36.95
CA ILE A 154 -4.57 -6.36 -36.42
C ILE A 154 -4.26 -6.30 -34.92
N LEU A 155 -4.72 -7.28 -34.13
CA LEU A 155 -4.46 -7.34 -32.70
C LEU A 155 -2.97 -7.43 -32.39
N MET A 156 -2.21 -8.22 -33.15
CA MET A 156 -0.77 -8.33 -32.99
C MET A 156 -0.06 -6.99 -33.19
N GLU A 157 -0.45 -6.20 -34.19
CA GLU A 157 0.11 -4.86 -34.38
C GLU A 157 -0.27 -3.92 -33.22
N LEU A 158 -1.53 -3.95 -32.76
CA LEU A 158 -1.94 -3.19 -31.57
C LEU A 158 -1.15 -3.57 -30.31
N GLN A 159 -0.81 -4.85 -30.14
CA GLN A 159 0.01 -5.32 -29.02
C GLN A 159 1.45 -4.82 -29.12
N LYS A 160 2.05 -4.80 -30.31
CA LYS A 160 3.40 -4.23 -30.53
C LYS A 160 3.45 -2.74 -30.20
N GLU A 161 2.37 -2.02 -30.51
CA GLU A 161 2.23 -0.59 -30.24
C GLU A 161 1.75 -0.29 -28.80
N ASN A 162 1.47 -1.32 -27.99
CA ASN A 162 0.86 -1.21 -26.65
C ASN A 162 -0.47 -0.41 -26.64
N GLN A 163 -1.24 -0.54 -27.72
CA GLN A 163 -2.56 0.07 -27.90
C GLN A 163 -3.71 -0.93 -27.71
N ASP A 164 -3.42 -2.20 -27.44
CA ASP A 164 -4.43 -3.27 -27.33
C ASP A 164 -5.40 -3.08 -26.15
N SER A 165 -5.03 -2.27 -25.16
CA SER A 165 -5.88 -1.83 -24.05
C SER A 165 -6.50 -0.44 -24.23
N ASN A 166 -6.29 0.23 -25.36
CA ASN A 166 -6.83 1.57 -25.61
C ASN A 166 -8.36 1.50 -25.86
N PRO A 167 -9.21 2.08 -24.99
CA PRO A 167 -10.65 2.00 -25.16
C PRO A 167 -11.16 2.76 -26.40
N GLU A 168 -10.44 3.78 -26.88
CA GLU A 168 -10.86 4.58 -28.05
C GLU A 168 -10.84 3.76 -29.34
N LEU A 169 -9.97 2.75 -29.41
CA LEU A 169 -9.84 1.89 -30.59
C LEU A 169 -11.01 0.93 -30.77
N VAL A 170 -11.88 0.77 -29.76
CA VAL A 170 -13.13 0.02 -29.89
C VAL A 170 -14.06 0.63 -30.95
N ASN A 171 -14.02 1.96 -31.14
CA ASN A 171 -14.80 2.63 -32.18
C ASN A 171 -14.38 2.18 -33.59
N LYS A 172 -13.09 1.93 -33.79
CA LYS A 172 -12.52 1.45 -35.06
C LYS A 172 -12.62 -0.08 -35.19
N TYR A 173 -12.46 -0.79 -34.07
CA TYR A 173 -12.45 -2.25 -34.01
C TYR A 173 -13.44 -2.74 -32.93
N PRO A 174 -14.76 -2.81 -33.21
CA PRO A 174 -15.76 -3.17 -32.19
C PRO A 174 -15.51 -4.50 -31.48
N TRP A 175 -14.91 -5.48 -32.17
CA TRP A 175 -14.52 -6.78 -31.60
C TRP A 175 -13.47 -6.67 -30.48
N LEU A 176 -12.69 -5.58 -30.44
CA LEU A 176 -11.68 -5.32 -29.42
C LEU A 176 -12.32 -5.15 -28.02
N ALA A 177 -13.59 -4.76 -27.94
CA ALA A 177 -14.31 -4.66 -26.68
C ALA A 177 -14.39 -6.02 -25.94
N ILE A 178 -14.50 -7.14 -26.67
CA ILE A 178 -14.50 -8.49 -26.08
C ILE A 178 -13.11 -8.80 -25.52
N TYR A 179 -12.06 -8.55 -26.30
CA TYR A 179 -10.66 -8.71 -25.87
C TYR A 179 -10.37 -7.91 -24.59
N GLN A 180 -10.67 -6.61 -24.58
CA GLN A 180 -10.38 -5.73 -23.45
C GLN A 180 -11.16 -6.11 -22.19
N ARG A 181 -12.45 -6.46 -22.33
CA ARG A 181 -13.29 -6.90 -21.21
C ARG A 181 -12.80 -8.21 -20.60
N SER A 182 -12.47 -9.21 -21.44
CA SER A 182 -11.95 -10.49 -20.96
C SER A 182 -10.56 -10.34 -20.35
N GLY A 183 -9.69 -9.53 -20.96
CA GLY A 183 -8.38 -9.20 -20.40
C GLY A 183 -8.48 -8.51 -19.04
N ARG A 184 -9.38 -7.51 -18.92
CA ARG A 184 -9.65 -6.82 -17.65
C ARG A 184 -10.18 -7.78 -16.57
N SER A 185 -11.04 -8.72 -16.94
CA SER A 185 -11.55 -9.75 -16.03
C SER A 185 -10.42 -10.66 -15.52
N GLY A 186 -9.57 -11.14 -16.43
CA GLY A 186 -8.38 -11.92 -16.08
C GLY A 186 -7.44 -11.17 -15.13
N LEU A 187 -7.18 -9.91 -15.42
CA LEU A 187 -6.34 -9.05 -14.60
C LEU A 187 -6.94 -8.78 -13.22
N LYS A 188 -8.27 -8.61 -13.10
CA LYS A 188 -8.96 -8.48 -11.81
C LYS A 188 -8.79 -9.70 -10.91
N ASN A 189 -8.67 -10.89 -11.49
CA ASN A 189 -8.43 -12.14 -10.76
C ASN A 189 -6.95 -12.40 -10.42
N TYR A 190 -6.05 -11.52 -10.88
CA TYR A 190 -4.61 -11.59 -10.61
C TYR A 190 -4.16 -10.49 -9.64
N LEU A 191 -4.53 -9.23 -9.94
CA LEU A 191 -4.08 -8.06 -9.17
C LEU A 191 -4.52 -8.12 -7.71
N GLY A 192 -3.58 -7.90 -6.78
CA GLY A 192 -3.85 -7.90 -5.36
C GLY A 192 -4.20 -9.28 -4.78
N THR A 193 -3.88 -10.37 -5.49
CA THR A 193 -4.14 -11.74 -5.03
C THR A 193 -2.84 -12.48 -4.69
N SER A 194 -2.95 -13.65 -4.07
CA SER A 194 -1.79 -14.51 -3.80
C SER A 194 -1.07 -15.01 -5.07
N ASN A 195 -1.65 -14.84 -6.27
CA ASN A 195 -0.96 -15.11 -7.53
C ASN A 195 0.07 -14.04 -7.89
N GLU A 196 -0.10 -12.83 -7.37
CA GLU A 196 0.81 -11.70 -7.59
C GLU A 196 1.76 -11.50 -6.41
N ILE A 197 1.24 -11.71 -5.19
CA ILE A 197 1.86 -11.30 -3.94
C ILE A 197 2.09 -12.52 -3.03
N ASN A 198 3.22 -12.52 -2.33
CA ASN A 198 3.48 -13.45 -1.24
C ASN A 198 2.91 -12.94 0.10
N PHE A 199 1.58 -13.01 0.30
CA PHE A 199 0.94 -12.57 1.54
C PHE A 199 1.35 -13.40 2.77
N ASP A 200 1.69 -14.67 2.56
CA ASP A 200 2.09 -15.59 3.63
C ASP A 200 3.38 -15.15 4.30
N GLU A 201 4.33 -14.61 3.52
CA GLU A 201 5.60 -14.11 4.03
C GLU A 201 5.39 -12.89 4.95
N ILE A 202 4.59 -11.91 4.53
CA ILE A 202 4.27 -10.74 5.36
C ILE A 202 3.49 -11.16 6.60
N SER A 203 2.50 -12.05 6.46
CA SER A 203 1.72 -12.56 7.60
C SER A 203 2.60 -13.33 8.59
N GLY A 204 3.61 -14.06 8.09
CA GLY A 204 4.64 -14.72 8.89
C GLY A 204 5.54 -13.73 9.64
N ILE A 205 5.93 -12.62 9.02
CA ILE A 205 6.67 -11.52 9.67
C ILE A 205 5.84 -10.89 10.79
N ILE A 206 4.56 -10.59 10.52
CA ILE A 206 3.62 -10.05 11.51
C ILE A 206 3.49 -11.00 12.70
N SER A 207 3.34 -12.30 12.43
CA SER A 207 3.25 -13.32 13.47
C SER A 207 4.51 -13.38 14.33
N GLN A 208 5.70 -13.43 13.72
CA GLN A 208 6.97 -13.42 14.46
C GLN A 208 7.11 -12.18 15.34
N PHE A 209 6.82 -11.00 14.78
CA PHE A 209 6.88 -9.73 15.50
C PHE A 209 5.94 -9.71 16.71
N LYS A 210 4.66 -10.10 16.52
CA LYS A 210 3.67 -10.10 17.61
C LYS A 210 3.98 -11.13 18.70
N ASN A 211 4.72 -12.18 18.35
CA ASN A 211 5.20 -13.20 19.27
C ASN A 211 6.55 -12.86 19.94
N GLY A 212 7.05 -11.64 19.75
CA GLY A 212 8.21 -11.12 20.51
C GLY A 212 9.56 -11.46 19.90
N ALA A 213 9.64 -11.73 18.59
CA ALA A 213 10.93 -11.89 17.92
C ALA A 213 11.75 -10.59 18.00
N ASP A 214 12.96 -10.70 18.57
CA ASP A 214 13.91 -9.58 18.66
C ASP A 214 14.62 -9.29 17.34
N SER A 215 14.69 -10.26 16.44
CA SER A 215 15.18 -10.06 15.09
C SER A 215 14.37 -10.86 14.08
N ILE A 216 14.07 -10.25 12.94
CA ILE A 216 13.32 -10.87 11.84
C ILE A 216 14.06 -10.59 10.55
N TYR A 217 14.22 -11.61 9.72
CA TYR A 217 14.74 -11.45 8.36
C TYR A 217 13.65 -10.84 7.47
N LEU A 218 13.91 -9.65 6.95
CA LEU A 218 13.03 -8.95 6.03
C LEU A 218 13.61 -8.98 4.63
N ARG A 219 12.75 -9.27 3.66
CA ARG A 219 13.11 -9.27 2.24
C ARG A 219 13.38 -7.85 1.76
N ARG A 220 14.36 -7.72 0.88
CA ARG A 220 14.64 -6.52 0.09
C ARG A 220 14.61 -6.88 -1.37
N MET A 221 13.98 -6.03 -2.16
CA MET A 221 13.86 -6.23 -3.59
C MET A 221 14.16 -4.94 -4.34
N GLY A 222 15.24 -4.96 -5.12
CA GLY A 222 15.58 -3.90 -6.06
C GLY A 222 14.90 -4.07 -7.41
N ARG A 223 15.50 -3.49 -8.44
CA ARG A 223 14.98 -3.47 -9.81
C ARG A 223 15.63 -4.50 -10.72
N GLU A 224 16.81 -4.98 -10.35
CA GLU A 224 17.55 -6.00 -11.09
C GLU A 224 17.37 -7.40 -10.48
N GLU A 225 17.57 -8.45 -11.28
CA GLU A 225 17.41 -9.85 -10.83
C GLU A 225 18.31 -10.23 -9.65
N SER A 226 19.51 -9.66 -9.59
CA SER A 226 20.48 -9.90 -8.52
C SER A 226 20.18 -9.11 -7.24
N GLU A 227 19.26 -8.15 -7.29
CA GLU A 227 18.91 -7.30 -6.15
C GLU A 227 17.77 -7.92 -5.33
N LEU A 228 18.01 -9.13 -4.83
CA LEU A 228 17.09 -9.84 -3.95
C LEU A 228 17.88 -10.44 -2.77
N TRP A 229 17.63 -9.93 -1.56
CA TRP A 229 18.32 -10.38 -0.36
C TRP A 229 17.42 -10.27 0.88
N TYR A 230 17.90 -10.81 1.99
CA TYR A 230 17.26 -10.68 3.30
C TYR A 230 18.20 -9.93 4.25
N GLU A 231 17.62 -9.05 5.06
CA GLU A 231 18.31 -8.35 6.12
C GLU A 231 17.74 -8.76 7.47
N ALA A 232 18.60 -9.14 8.41
CA ALA A 232 18.20 -9.30 9.80
C ALA A 232 17.95 -7.91 10.40
N VAL A 233 16.68 -7.59 10.65
CA VAL A 233 16.28 -6.32 11.26
C VAL A 233 16.12 -6.52 12.76
N ASP A 234 16.65 -5.58 13.54
CA ASP A 234 16.49 -5.53 14.99
C ASP A 234 15.14 -4.93 15.36
N PHE A 235 14.43 -5.64 16.22
CA PHE A 235 13.11 -5.32 16.74
C PHE A 235 13.10 -5.17 18.25
N MET A 236 14.23 -5.29 18.96
CA MET A 236 14.29 -5.17 20.42
C MET A 236 13.68 -3.85 20.91
N ASP A 237 13.96 -2.74 20.23
CA ASP A 237 13.51 -1.39 20.59
C ASP A 237 12.18 -0.96 19.95
N LYS A 238 11.52 -1.81 19.16
CA LYS A 238 10.30 -1.45 18.41
C LYS A 238 9.06 -2.05 19.04
N ASN A 239 8.00 -1.27 19.25
CA ASN A 239 6.71 -1.84 19.68
C ASN A 239 5.68 -1.91 18.54
N VAL A 240 5.93 -1.21 17.42
CA VAL A 240 4.99 -1.14 16.30
C VAL A 240 5.65 -1.45 14.96
N ILE A 241 5.01 -2.28 14.13
CA ILE A 241 5.28 -2.29 12.68
C ILE A 241 4.21 -1.43 12.00
N ILE A 242 4.63 -0.48 11.19
CA ILE A 242 3.77 0.26 10.25
C ILE A 242 4.00 -0.32 8.86
N ILE A 243 2.99 -0.98 8.30
CA ILE A 243 3.01 -1.50 6.94
C ILE A 243 2.44 -0.45 6.00
N GLU A 244 3.28 0.13 5.16
CA GLU A 244 2.83 1.06 4.12
C GLU A 244 2.72 0.32 2.79
N TRP A 245 1.52 0.29 2.21
CA TRP A 245 1.29 -0.44 0.97
C TRP A 245 -0.09 -0.21 0.36
N THR A 246 -0.27 -0.41 -0.94
CA THR A 246 -1.60 -0.38 -1.57
C THR A 246 -2.50 -1.52 -1.05
N HIS A 247 -1.95 -2.70 -0.80
CA HIS A 247 -2.71 -3.90 -0.42
C HIS A 247 -2.66 -4.22 1.08
N SER A 248 -2.24 -3.29 1.95
CA SER A 248 -2.12 -3.55 3.39
C SER A 248 -3.46 -3.71 4.14
N ASN A 249 -4.58 -3.51 3.46
CA ASN A 249 -5.94 -3.82 3.96
C ASN A 249 -6.59 -5.01 3.21
N ASN A 250 -5.79 -5.86 2.55
CA ASN A 250 -6.26 -7.05 1.82
C ASN A 250 -6.70 -8.17 2.76
N ASP A 251 -7.70 -8.98 2.37
CA ASP A 251 -8.18 -10.12 3.18
C ASP A 251 -7.14 -11.23 3.34
N ASN A 252 -6.19 -11.35 2.41
CA ASN A 252 -5.12 -12.34 2.48
C ASN A 252 -3.99 -11.92 3.43
N LEU A 253 -3.93 -10.65 3.87
CA LEU A 253 -2.94 -10.18 4.83
C LEU A 253 -3.47 -10.35 6.26
N LEU A 254 -2.83 -11.22 7.05
CA LEU A 254 -3.31 -11.58 8.38
C LEU A 254 -2.53 -10.86 9.49
N GLY A 255 -3.20 -10.59 10.60
CA GLY A 255 -2.57 -10.12 11.85
C GLY A 255 -2.41 -8.61 12.00
N VAL A 256 -2.84 -7.81 11.02
CA VAL A 256 -2.94 -6.35 11.12
C VAL A 256 -3.95 -5.96 12.20
N ASP A 257 -3.54 -5.10 13.14
CA ASP A 257 -4.40 -4.65 14.24
C ASP A 257 -5.19 -3.38 13.88
N ILE A 258 -4.57 -2.45 13.16
CA ILE A 258 -5.16 -1.14 12.84
C ILE A 258 -4.93 -0.78 11.36
N PRO A 259 -5.88 -1.10 10.47
CA PRO A 259 -5.86 -0.59 9.09
C PRO A 259 -6.33 0.87 9.01
N ILE A 260 -5.49 1.72 8.43
CA ILE A 260 -5.76 3.11 8.10
C ILE A 260 -5.84 3.23 6.58
N LEU A 261 -6.95 3.77 6.08
CA LEU A 261 -7.13 4.07 4.65
C LEU A 261 -6.94 5.57 4.41
N LEU A 262 -5.92 5.91 3.62
CA LEU A 262 -5.77 7.23 3.04
C LEU A 262 -6.55 7.28 1.72
N ASN A 263 -7.63 8.05 1.73
CA ASN A 263 -8.50 8.23 0.58
C ASN A 263 -7.98 9.36 -0.33
N SER A 264 -8.05 9.11 -1.64
CA SER A 264 -7.91 10.09 -2.70
C SER A 264 -9.05 9.83 -3.68
N THR A 265 -9.75 10.88 -4.08
CA THR A 265 -10.86 10.70 -5.02
C THR A 265 -10.36 10.42 -6.45
N PRO A 266 -11.21 9.93 -7.36
CA PRO A 266 -10.81 9.73 -8.76
C PRO A 266 -10.27 11.02 -9.41
N GLN A 267 -10.91 12.16 -9.15
CA GLN A 267 -10.48 13.46 -9.66
C GLN A 267 -9.10 13.86 -9.12
N GLU A 268 -8.90 13.76 -7.80
CA GLU A 268 -7.62 14.08 -7.16
C GLU A 268 -6.49 13.19 -7.65
N THR A 269 -6.81 11.92 -7.92
CA THR A 269 -5.89 10.94 -8.49
C THR A 269 -5.51 11.32 -9.93
N LEU A 270 -6.47 11.80 -10.73
CA LEU A 270 -6.22 12.29 -12.09
C LEU A 270 -5.38 13.57 -12.09
N GLU A 271 -5.66 14.52 -11.19
CA GLU A 271 -4.89 15.76 -11.05
C GLU A 271 -3.43 15.48 -10.67
N HIS A 272 -3.21 14.57 -9.71
CA HIS A 272 -1.87 14.12 -9.34
C HIS A 272 -1.14 13.48 -10.54
N ARG A 273 -1.85 12.72 -11.37
CA ARG A 273 -1.28 12.14 -12.61
C ARG A 273 -0.94 13.20 -13.65
N ARG A 274 -1.80 14.18 -13.88
CA ARG A 274 -1.52 15.31 -14.80
C ARG A 274 -0.29 16.10 -14.37
N ALA A 275 -0.12 16.30 -13.07
CA ALA A 275 1.07 16.95 -12.53
C ALA A 275 2.35 16.14 -12.80
N ARG A 276 2.31 14.80 -12.64
CA ARG A 276 3.46 13.92 -12.94
C ARG A 276 3.73 13.71 -14.43
N ASN A 277 2.70 13.70 -15.29
CA ASN A 277 2.87 13.53 -16.74
C ASN A 277 3.56 14.73 -17.40
N ARG A 278 3.58 15.91 -16.77
CA ARG A 278 4.44 17.03 -17.22
C ARG A 278 5.93 16.70 -17.12
N ASP A 279 6.31 15.73 -16.30
CA ASP A 279 7.71 15.36 -16.03
C ASP A 279 8.17 14.09 -16.80
N GLY A 280 7.36 13.58 -17.73
CA GLY A 280 7.76 12.55 -18.71
C GLY A 280 7.30 11.11 -18.42
N ALA A 281 6.48 10.58 -19.34
CA ALA A 281 6.15 9.17 -19.61
C ALA A 281 5.59 8.29 -18.47
N VAL A 282 4.27 8.29 -18.21
CA VAL A 282 3.68 7.28 -17.27
C VAL A 282 2.26 6.74 -17.56
N ASP A 283 1.37 7.39 -18.32
CA ASP A 283 -0.02 6.89 -18.46
C ASP A 283 -0.29 6.15 -19.78
N SER A 284 0.09 4.86 -19.86
CA SER A 284 -0.44 3.98 -20.92
C SER A 284 -1.90 3.59 -20.63
N PRO A 285 -2.73 3.26 -21.65
CA PRO A 285 -4.08 2.76 -21.40
C PRO A 285 -4.11 1.50 -20.52
N PHE A 286 -3.06 0.68 -20.58
CA PHE A 286 -2.93 -0.51 -19.74
C PHE A 286 -2.69 -0.13 -18.27
N THR A 287 -1.75 0.78 -18.02
CA THR A 287 -1.46 1.31 -16.68
C THR A 287 -2.71 1.94 -16.05
N MET A 288 -3.49 2.69 -16.84
CA MET A 288 -4.77 3.24 -16.40
C MET A 288 -5.73 2.14 -15.93
N MET A 289 -5.86 1.05 -16.70
CA MET A 289 -6.70 -0.09 -16.36
C MET A 289 -6.27 -0.76 -15.04
N VAL A 290 -4.96 -0.96 -14.84
CA VAL A 290 -4.41 -1.51 -13.58
C VAL A 290 -4.81 -0.63 -12.40
N LEU A 291 -4.57 0.68 -12.49
CA LEU A 291 -4.87 1.63 -11.42
C LEU A 291 -6.37 1.71 -11.11
N GLU A 292 -7.24 1.61 -12.13
CA GLU A 292 -8.69 1.53 -11.90
C GLU A 292 -9.12 0.25 -11.19
N ILE A 293 -8.47 -0.88 -11.45
CA ILE A 293 -8.72 -2.13 -10.76
C ILE A 293 -8.26 -2.01 -9.29
N GLU A 294 -7.04 -1.52 -9.06
CA GLU A 294 -6.51 -1.28 -7.71
C GLU A 294 -7.40 -0.34 -6.90
N GLN A 295 -7.89 0.75 -7.50
CA GLN A 295 -8.82 1.67 -6.85
C GLN A 295 -10.12 0.97 -6.45
N LYS A 296 -10.67 0.11 -7.32
CA LYS A 296 -11.88 -0.67 -7.00
C LYS A 296 -11.61 -1.68 -5.87
N LEU A 297 -10.43 -2.29 -5.83
CA LEU A 297 -10.03 -3.17 -4.73
C LEU A 297 -9.95 -2.41 -3.41
N LEU A 298 -9.32 -1.24 -3.38
CA LEU A 298 -9.25 -0.36 -2.20
C LEU A 298 -10.64 0.00 -1.69
N ILE A 299 -11.57 0.41 -2.57
CA ILE A 299 -12.95 0.73 -2.19
C ILE A 299 -13.64 -0.50 -1.60
N SER A 300 -13.49 -1.68 -2.21
CA SER A 300 -14.12 -2.91 -1.73
C SER A 300 -13.63 -3.35 -0.35
N GLN A 301 -12.41 -2.95 0.04
CA GLN A 301 -11.79 -3.31 1.32
C GLN A 301 -11.96 -2.21 2.38
N ALA A 302 -12.45 -1.03 2.00
CA ALA A 302 -12.50 0.15 2.87
C ALA A 302 -13.32 -0.05 4.16
N ALA A 303 -14.35 -0.90 4.14
CA ALA A 303 -15.18 -1.20 5.31
C ALA A 303 -14.40 -1.78 6.50
N LYS A 304 -13.22 -2.36 6.26
CA LYS A 304 -12.34 -2.91 7.30
C LYS A 304 -11.43 -1.88 7.95
N ALA A 305 -11.26 -0.70 7.33
CA ALA A 305 -10.41 0.35 7.86
C ALA A 305 -10.96 0.84 9.21
N LYS A 306 -10.10 0.86 10.24
CA LYS A 306 -10.43 1.46 11.54
C LYS A 306 -10.36 2.98 11.50
N LEU A 307 -9.66 3.53 10.51
CA LEU A 307 -9.59 4.97 10.26
C LEU A 307 -9.57 5.23 8.76
N ILE A 308 -10.50 6.06 8.27
CA ILE A 308 -10.49 6.55 6.89
C ILE A 308 -10.19 8.04 6.93
N VAL A 309 -9.21 8.46 6.13
CA VAL A 309 -8.69 9.83 6.14
C VAL A 309 -8.77 10.39 4.73
N SER A 310 -9.43 11.54 4.56
CA SER A 310 -9.51 12.23 3.26
C SER A 310 -8.15 12.80 2.83
N LYS A 311 -8.07 13.30 1.59
CA LYS A 311 -6.88 14.00 1.10
C LYS A 311 -6.58 15.25 1.93
N SER A 312 -7.59 16.00 2.38
CA SER A 312 -7.50 17.18 3.25
C SER A 312 -7.14 16.85 4.71
N GLY A 313 -7.28 15.59 5.13
CA GLY A 313 -7.00 15.14 6.49
C GLY A 313 -8.24 14.97 7.37
N ASP A 314 -9.43 15.11 6.82
CA ASP A 314 -10.69 14.86 7.53
C ASP A 314 -10.84 13.37 7.83
N ILE A 315 -11.36 13.05 9.03
CA ILE A 315 -11.69 11.68 9.38
C ILE A 315 -13.09 11.39 8.87
N LEU A 316 -13.22 10.35 8.05
CA LEU A 316 -14.46 9.96 7.41
C LEU A 316 -15.02 8.70 8.08
N SER A 317 -16.33 8.68 8.28
CA SER A 317 -17.07 7.42 8.42
C SER A 317 -17.04 6.64 7.11
N TYR A 318 -17.34 5.34 7.17
CA TYR A 318 -17.46 4.52 5.97
C TYR A 318 -18.58 5.02 5.03
N GLU A 319 -19.70 5.49 5.59
CA GLU A 319 -20.80 6.06 4.80
C GLU A 319 -20.39 7.35 4.06
N GLU A 320 -19.70 8.26 4.74
CA GLU A 320 -19.15 9.47 4.12
C GLU A 320 -18.13 9.13 3.03
N PHE A 321 -17.26 8.16 3.28
CA PHE A 321 -16.32 7.65 2.29
C PHE A 321 -17.04 7.15 1.03
N ILE A 322 -18.05 6.28 1.18
CA ILE A 322 -18.83 5.77 0.04
C ILE A 322 -19.52 6.93 -0.70
N ASN A 323 -20.10 7.89 0.01
CA ASN A 323 -20.73 9.05 -0.59
C ASN A 323 -19.75 9.88 -1.43
N VAL A 324 -18.52 10.10 -0.94
CA VAL A 324 -17.47 10.82 -1.69
C VAL A 324 -17.04 10.01 -2.91
N MET A 325 -16.90 8.69 -2.79
CA MET A 325 -16.44 7.82 -3.88
C MET A 325 -17.50 7.56 -4.95
N VAL A 326 -18.79 7.62 -4.61
CA VAL A 326 -19.92 7.43 -5.54
C VAL A 326 -20.29 8.75 -6.23
N LYS A 327 -20.27 9.90 -5.53
CA LYS A 327 -20.59 11.21 -6.13
C LYS A 327 -19.57 11.70 -7.17
N GLN A 328 -18.42 11.04 -7.27
CA GLN A 328 -17.32 11.42 -8.17
C GLN A 328 -16.98 10.33 -9.21
N GLN A 329 -17.83 9.31 -9.39
CA GLN A 329 -17.81 8.37 -10.51
C GLN A 329 -18.73 8.84 -11.63
#